data_AF-A0A183PJ51-F1
#
_entry.id   AF-A0A183PJ51-F1
#
_cell.length_a   1.000
_cell.length_b   1.000
_cell.length_c   1.000
_cell.angle_alpha   90.00
_cell.angle_beta   90.00
_cell.angle_gamma   90.00
#
_symmetry.space_group_name_H-M   'P 1'
#
loop_
_entity.id
_entity.type
_entity.pdbx_description
1 polymer ?
#
loop_
_entity_poly.entity_id
_entity_poly.type
_entity_poly.pdbx_seq_one_letter_code
_entity_poly.pdbx_strand_id
1 'polypeptide(L)'
;EPIHILIPAQPNSNINNNPITSYSIGPCTYILSISDNYLISGHLNGWLVIWSIKKYRPLRQWIGHNGYQITSLHFWPRNNNYGVIISHGRDGFIRFWDLSNLQFDTTEVFKPLDQSE
;
A
#
# COMPACT_ATOMS: atom_id res chain seq x y z
N GLU A 1 10.66 -25.37 2.51
CA GLU A 1 10.23 -24.32 3.45
C GLU A 1 9.63 -23.16 2.67
N PRO A 2 8.59 -22.46 3.17
CA PRO A 2 8.00 -21.33 2.46
C PRO A 2 9.00 -20.16 2.38
N ILE A 3 9.06 -19.47 1.23
CA ILE A 3 9.84 -18.25 1.08
C ILE A 3 9.11 -17.14 1.85
N HIS A 4 9.70 -16.68 2.95
CA HIS A 4 9.16 -15.57 3.74
C HIS A 4 9.59 -14.23 3.15
N ILE A 5 8.65 -13.44 2.63
CA ILE A 5 8.87 -12.02 2.38
C ILE A 5 8.51 -11.30 3.68
N LEU A 6 9.52 -10.98 4.48
CA LEU A 6 9.32 -10.18 5.69
C LEU A 6 8.97 -8.74 5.29
N ILE A 7 7.98 -8.18 5.97
CA ILE A 7 7.78 -6.73 5.93
C ILE A 7 9.01 -6.14 6.62
N PRO A 8 9.87 -5.38 5.91
CA PRO A 8 10.99 -4.74 6.59
C PRO A 8 10.39 -3.80 7.65
N ALA A 9 10.83 -3.97 8.90
CA ALA A 9 10.66 -2.94 9.90
C ALA A 9 11.26 -1.66 9.29
N GLN A 10 10.43 -0.63 9.12
CA GLN A 10 10.91 0.63 8.54
C GLN A 10 12.03 1.18 9.43
N PRO A 11 13.06 1.82 8.83
CA PRO A 11 14.12 2.43 9.62
C PRO A 11 13.49 3.49 10.53
N ASN A 12 13.77 3.39 11.82
CA ASN A 12 13.38 4.41 12.79
C ASN A 12 13.95 5.76 12.33
N SER A 13 13.11 6.63 11.76
CA SER A 13 13.49 8.02 11.53
C SER A 13 13.45 8.75 12.87
N ASN A 14 14.51 8.57 13.67
CA ASN A 14 14.79 9.38 14.83
C ASN A 14 15.17 10.80 14.37
N ILE A 15 14.16 11.66 14.19
CA ILE A 15 14.38 13.10 14.18
C ILE A 15 13.28 13.70 15.08
N ASN A 16 13.70 14.05 16.29
CA ASN A 16 12.99 14.82 17.32
C ASN A 16 12.18 14.01 18.34
N ASN A 17 12.56 14.15 19.62
CA ASN A 17 12.00 13.57 20.84
C ASN A 17 10.53 13.99 21.16
N ASN A 18 9.66 14.02 20.16
CA ASN A 18 8.21 13.96 20.38
C ASN A 18 7.82 12.50 20.65
N PRO A 19 6.70 12.19 21.31
CA PRO A 19 6.17 10.83 21.33
C PRO A 19 5.87 10.42 19.88
N ILE A 20 6.84 9.80 19.23
CA ILE A 20 6.73 9.27 17.88
C ILE A 20 5.75 8.11 18.01
N THR A 21 4.49 8.30 17.63
CA THR A 21 3.66 7.18 17.22
C THR A 21 4.47 6.46 16.17
N SER A 22 5.08 5.33 16.51
CA SER A 22 5.79 4.52 15.55
C SER A 22 4.75 4.17 14.49
N TYR A 23 4.86 4.78 13.30
CA TYR A 23 3.99 4.49 12.17
C TYR A 23 4.41 3.14 11.57
N SER A 24 4.51 2.11 12.43
CA SER A 24 4.73 0.74 12.03
C SER A 24 3.54 0.30 11.19
N ILE A 25 3.82 -0.28 10.03
CA ILE A 25 2.78 -0.87 9.19
C ILE A 25 2.18 -2.03 9.99
N GLY A 26 0.85 -1.98 10.19
CA GLY A 26 0.15 -3.00 10.94
C GLY A 26 0.16 -4.37 10.25
N PRO A 27 -0.35 -5.42 10.89
CA PRO A 27 -0.44 -6.73 10.27
C PRO A 27 -1.16 -6.66 8.93
N CYS A 28 -0.70 -7.48 7.98
CA CYS A 28 -1.33 -7.63 6.68
C CYS A 28 -2.71 -8.29 6.88
N THR A 29 -3.75 -7.67 6.32
CA THR A 29 -5.15 -8.11 6.43
C THR A 29 -5.73 -8.53 5.09
N TYR A 30 -5.14 -8.08 3.98
CA TYR A 30 -5.57 -8.43 2.64
C TYR A 30 -4.37 -8.44 1.68
N ILE A 31 -4.39 -9.32 0.68
CA ILE A 31 -3.38 -9.36 -0.38
C ILE A 31 -4.05 -9.54 -1.74
N LEU A 32 -3.53 -8.88 -2.75
CA LEU A 32 -4.01 -8.96 -4.13
C LEU A 32 -2.82 -8.98 -5.09
N SER A 33 -2.86 -9.86 -6.08
CA SER A 33 -1.83 -9.90 -7.12
C SER A 33 -2.14 -8.88 -8.22
N ILE A 34 -1.23 -7.93 -8.46
CA ILE A 34 -1.35 -6.95 -9.56
C ILE A 34 -0.91 -7.56 -10.88
N SER A 35 0.16 -8.34 -10.83
CA SER A 35 0.70 -9.08 -11.96
C SER A 35 1.65 -10.16 -11.42
N ASP A 36 2.21 -10.97 -12.32
CA ASP A 36 3.21 -11.99 -11.96
C ASP A 36 4.46 -11.43 -11.26
N ASN A 37 4.69 -10.12 -11.31
CA ASN A 37 5.86 -9.48 -10.70
C ASN A 37 5.53 -8.59 -9.50
N TYR A 38 4.25 -8.27 -9.27
CA TYR A 38 3.83 -7.26 -8.30
C TYR A 38 2.62 -7.71 -7.48
N LEU A 39 2.68 -7.45 -6.18
CA LEU A 39 1.57 -7.66 -5.24
C LEU A 39 1.22 -6.34 -4.56
N ILE A 40 -0.02 -6.21 -4.12
CA ILE A 40 -0.42 -5.18 -3.17
C ILE A 40 -0.95 -5.84 -1.90
N SER A 41 -0.56 -5.31 -0.74
CA SER A 41 -1.11 -5.69 0.55
C SER A 41 -1.84 -4.53 1.19
N GLY A 42 -2.96 -4.84 1.86
CA GLY A 42 -3.70 -3.93 2.72
C GLY A 42 -3.52 -4.32 4.18
N HIS A 43 -3.48 -3.32 5.07
CA HIS A 43 -3.08 -3.51 6.46
C HIS A 43 -4.13 -3.01 7.47
N LEU A 44 -3.98 -3.46 8.72
CA LEU A 44 -4.88 -3.14 9.84
C LEU A 44 -5.02 -1.63 10.13
N ASN A 45 -4.00 -0.84 9.84
CA ASN A 45 -3.97 0.60 10.08
C ASN A 45 -4.13 1.43 8.79
N GLY A 46 -4.64 0.80 7.73
CA GLY A 46 -5.01 1.51 6.50
C GLY A 46 -3.88 1.73 5.51
N TRP A 47 -2.72 1.15 5.79
CA TRP A 47 -1.61 1.15 4.86
C TRP A 47 -1.90 0.24 3.68
N LEU A 48 -1.41 0.67 2.52
CA LEU A 48 -1.34 -0.08 1.28
C LEU A 48 0.14 -0.16 0.89
N VAL A 49 0.61 -1.35 0.52
CA VAL A 49 2.02 -1.57 0.16
C VAL A 49 2.11 -2.37 -1.12
N ILE A 50 2.86 -1.86 -2.11
CA ILE A 50 3.19 -2.57 -3.34
C ILE A 50 4.53 -3.26 -3.18
N TRP A 51 4.60 -4.52 -3.58
CA TRP A 51 5.77 -5.40 -3.47
C TRP A 51 6.28 -5.81 -4.83
N SER A 52 7.60 -5.92 -4.98
CA SER A 52 8.21 -6.66 -6.09
C SER A 52 8.45 -8.10 -5.66
N ILE A 53 7.86 -9.05 -6.38
CA ILE A 53 8.11 -10.47 -6.15
C ILE A 53 9.55 -10.82 -6.57
N LYS A 54 10.00 -10.30 -7.72
CA LYS A 54 11.37 -10.52 -8.23
C LYS A 54 12.46 -9.98 -7.30
N LYS A 55 12.24 -8.80 -6.69
CA LYS A 55 13.23 -8.16 -5.81
C LYS A 55 13.01 -8.47 -4.32
N TYR A 56 11.97 -9.24 -3.99
CA TYR A 56 11.57 -9.59 -2.61
C TYR A 56 11.54 -8.39 -1.64
N ARG A 57 11.08 -7.23 -2.10
CA ARG A 57 11.09 -5.99 -1.31
C ARG A 57 9.87 -5.10 -1.60
N PRO A 58 9.46 -4.25 -0.65
CA PRO A 58 8.45 -3.24 -0.93
C PRO A 58 9.00 -2.22 -1.92
N LEU A 59 8.14 -1.76 -2.81
CA LEU A 59 8.41 -0.72 -3.80
C LEU A 59 7.81 0.61 -3.39
N ARG A 60 6.57 0.59 -2.88
CA ARG A 60 5.82 1.78 -2.47
C ARG A 60 4.91 1.45 -1.30
N GLN A 61 4.66 2.44 -0.46
CA GLN A 61 3.70 2.35 0.64
C GLN A 61 3.00 3.69 0.81
N TRP A 62 1.72 3.66 1.15
CA TRP A 62 0.95 4.87 1.45
C TRP A 62 -0.23 4.55 2.36
N ILE A 63 -0.81 5.59 2.96
CA ILE A 63 -2.01 5.48 3.78
C ILE A 63 -3.22 5.70 2.88
N GLY A 64 -4.00 4.64 2.67
CA GLY A 64 -5.27 4.72 1.95
C GLY A 64 -6.46 5.02 2.87
N HIS A 65 -6.49 4.41 4.06
CA HIS A 65 -7.62 4.53 5.01
C HIS A 65 -7.10 4.88 6.40
N ASN A 66 -6.76 6.15 6.64
CA ASN A 66 -5.97 6.60 7.80
C ASN A 66 -6.48 6.09 9.16
N GLY A 67 -5.73 5.16 9.77
CA GLY A 67 -6.06 4.59 11.08
C GLY A 67 -7.11 3.48 11.06
N TYR A 68 -7.64 3.11 9.89
CA TYR A 68 -8.71 2.12 9.74
C TYR A 68 -8.27 0.92 8.89
N GLN A 69 -8.70 -0.28 9.30
CA GLN A 69 -8.37 -1.53 8.62
C GLN A 69 -8.81 -1.55 7.16
N ILE A 70 -7.90 -1.97 6.28
CA ILE A 70 -8.26 -2.39 4.92
C ILE A 70 -8.97 -3.74 4.99
N THR A 71 -10.20 -3.77 4.48
CA THR A 71 -11.07 -4.96 4.50
C THR A 71 -11.10 -5.69 3.16
N SER A 72 -10.84 -4.99 2.04
CA SER A 72 -10.74 -5.61 0.72
C SER A 72 -9.95 -4.78 -0.29
N LEU A 73 -9.36 -5.48 -1.28
CA LEU A 73 -8.73 -4.90 -2.47
C LEU A 73 -9.23 -5.62 -3.72
N HIS A 74 -9.49 -4.88 -4.81
CA HIS A 74 -10.00 -5.46 -6.07
C HIS A 74 -9.56 -4.67 -7.31
N PHE A 75 -9.44 -5.32 -8.47
CA PHE A 75 -9.20 -4.62 -9.74
C PHE A 75 -10.47 -4.04 -10.33
N TRP A 76 -10.33 -2.92 -11.02
CA TRP A 76 -11.37 -2.36 -11.84
C TRP A 76 -10.82 -1.92 -13.20
N PRO A 77 -11.41 -2.38 -14.31
CA PRO A 77 -12.45 -3.41 -14.41
C PRO A 77 -11.96 -4.80 -13.95
N ARG A 78 -12.84 -5.66 -13.44
CA ARG A 78 -12.46 -7.00 -12.92
C ARG A 78 -11.63 -7.84 -13.90
N ASN A 79 -11.94 -7.74 -15.19
CA ASN A 79 -11.32 -8.54 -16.24
C ASN A 79 -10.18 -7.81 -16.94
N ASN A 80 -9.74 -6.69 -16.36
CA ASN A 80 -8.76 -5.82 -16.95
C ASN A 80 -7.86 -5.23 -15.86
N ASN A 81 -6.62 -5.72 -15.81
CA ASN A 81 -5.62 -5.26 -14.85
C ASN A 81 -5.02 -3.90 -15.22
N TYR A 82 -5.55 -3.20 -16.23
CA TYR A 82 -5.12 -1.85 -16.59
C TYR A 82 -5.63 -0.84 -15.55
N GLY A 83 -4.76 -0.55 -14.59
CA GLY A 83 -4.72 0.75 -13.92
C GLY A 83 -5.40 0.79 -12.58
N VAL A 84 -6.67 0.44 -12.43
CA VAL A 84 -7.40 0.85 -11.21
C VAL A 84 -7.50 -0.24 -10.16
N ILE A 85 -7.04 0.07 -8.94
CA ILE A 85 -7.32 -0.72 -7.74
C ILE A 85 -8.36 -0.02 -6.90
N ILE A 86 -9.31 -0.79 -6.38
CA ILE A 86 -10.30 -0.36 -5.42
C ILE A 86 -9.89 -0.87 -4.04
N SER A 87 -9.88 0.01 -3.04
CA SER A 87 -9.76 -0.35 -1.62
C SER A 87 -11.01 0.01 -0.84
N HIS A 88 -11.37 -0.83 0.13
CA HIS A 88 -12.45 -0.56 1.08
C HIS A 88 -11.95 -0.76 2.50
N GLY A 89 -12.29 0.17 3.39
CA GLY A 89 -11.82 0.17 4.78
C GLY A 89 -12.93 0.28 5.79
N ARG A 90 -12.59 0.04 7.07
CA ARG A 90 -13.52 0.23 8.20
C ARG A 90 -13.88 1.69 8.48
N ASP A 91 -13.26 2.63 7.77
CA ASP A 91 -13.68 4.03 7.74
C ASP A 91 -14.99 4.25 6.96
N GLY A 92 -15.51 3.21 6.29
CA GLY A 92 -16.74 3.26 5.51
C GLY A 92 -16.57 3.85 4.12
N PHE A 93 -15.33 4.13 3.70
CA PHE A 93 -15.04 4.67 2.38
C PHE A 93 -14.58 3.59 1.41
N ILE A 94 -14.86 3.83 0.13
CA ILE A 94 -14.28 3.11 -1.01
C ILE A 94 -13.38 4.10 -1.74
N ARG A 95 -12.14 3.72 -2.02
CA ARG A 95 -11.17 4.55 -2.74
C ARG A 95 -10.67 3.84 -3.99
N PHE A 96 -10.42 4.64 -5.02
CA PHE A 96 -9.92 4.20 -6.32
C PHE A 96 -8.49 4.71 -6.49
N TRP A 97 -7.60 3.84 -6.95
CA TRP A 97 -6.17 4.12 -7.12
C TRP A 97 -5.78 3.80 -8.54
N ASP A 98 -5.39 4.81 -9.30
CA ASP A 98 -4.84 4.61 -10.64
C ASP A 98 -3.34 4.27 -10.56
N LEU A 99 -3.00 3.10 -11.09
CA LEU A 99 -1.67 2.51 -11.17
C LEU A 99 -1.06 2.63 -12.57
N SER A 100 -1.76 3.24 -13.53
CA SER A 100 -1.29 3.42 -14.92
C SER A 100 0.05 4.13 -14.99
N ASN A 101 0.33 5.00 -14.00
CA ASN A 101 1.56 5.77 -13.87
C ASN A 101 2.51 5.22 -12.78
N LEU A 102 2.45 3.92 -12.46
CA LEU A 102 3.49 3.27 -11.65
C LEU A 102 4.80 3.17 -12.44
N GLN A 103 5.43 4.31 -12.70
CA GLN A 103 6.88 4.35 -12.91
C GLN A 103 7.49 4.11 -11.53
N PHE A 104 8.01 2.92 -11.30
CA PHE A 104 8.79 2.63 -10.09
C PHE A 104 10.15 3.31 -10.15
N ASP A 105 10.15 4.62 -10.39
CA ASP A 105 11.32 5.45 -10.17
C ASP A 105 11.41 5.69 -8.66
N THR A 106 12.56 5.35 -8.11
CA THR A 106 12.78 5.05 -6.69
C THR A 106 12.72 6.25 -5.74
N THR A 107 12.12 7.38 -6.14
CA THR A 107 12.32 8.67 -5.44
C THR A 107 11.07 9.50 -5.17
N GLU A 108 9.89 9.19 -5.70
CA GLU A 108 8.73 10.07 -5.54
C GLU A 108 7.55 9.46 -4.78
N VAL A 109 7.20 10.12 -3.66
CA VAL A 109 5.98 9.89 -2.87
C VAL A 109 4.82 10.55 -3.61
N PHE A 110 3.88 9.75 -4.12
CA PHE A 110 2.71 10.26 -4.81
C PHE A 110 1.72 10.87 -3.81
N LYS A 111 1.14 12.03 -4.13
CA LYS A 111 0.06 12.66 -3.36
C LYS A 111 -1.31 12.24 -3.93
N PRO A 112 -2.38 12.22 -3.11
CA PRO A 112 -3.75 12.01 -3.61
C PRO A 112 -4.12 13.04 -4.69
N LEU A 113 -4.97 12.65 -5.65
CA LEU A 113 -5.28 13.47 -6.84
C LEU A 113 -6.05 14.77 -6.52
N ASP A 114 -6.65 14.90 -5.34
CA ASP A 114 -7.45 16.08 -4.97
C ASP A 114 -6.93 16.74 -3.69
N GLN A 115 -6.05 17.74 -3.84
CA GLN A 115 -5.95 18.90 -2.94
C GLN A 115 -5.54 20.12 -3.78
N SER A 116 -6.50 20.66 -4.52
CA SER A 116 -6.48 22.05 -4.96
C SER A 116 -7.22 22.90 -3.95
N GLU A 117 -6.48 23.50 -3.02
CA GLU A 117 -6.53 24.92 -2.63
C GLU A 117 -5.27 25.27 -1.83
#